data_AF-A0A7C2L201-F1
#
_entry.id   AF-A0A7C2L201-F1
#
_cell.length_a   1.000
_cell.length_b   1.000
_cell.length_c   1.000
_cell.angle_alpha   90.00
_cell.angle_beta   90.00
_cell.angle_gamma   90.00
#
_symmetry.space_group_name_H-M   'P 1'
#
loop_
_entity.id
_entity.type
_entity.pdbx_description
1 polymer ?
#
loop_
_entity_poly.entity_id
_entity_poly.type
_entity_poly.pdbx_seq_one_letter_code
_entity_poly.pdbx_strand_id
1 'polypeptide(L)' 'MAHMCPKCGGEMKSLVRSLSARVGPFSVKSFLPAELQEYNSIEVRVCAVCGYMELYWLR' A
#
# COMPACT_ATOMS: atom_id res chain seq x y z
N MET A 1 10.88 -13.02 -4.32
CA MET A 1 12.05 -12.32 -4.88
C MET A 1 12.17 -10.99 -4.14
N ALA A 2 13.36 -10.65 -3.63
CA ALA A 2 13.53 -9.35 -2.95
C ALA A 2 13.37 -8.23 -3.98
N HIS A 3 12.46 -7.29 -3.71
CA HIS A 3 12.30 -6.10 -4.54
C HIS A 3 13.41 -5.11 -4.21
N MET A 4 14.17 -4.71 -5.22
CA MET A 4 15.29 -3.80 -5.08
C MET A 4 14.82 -2.36 -5.32
N CYS A 5 15.27 -1.44 -4.47
CA CYS A 5 14.93 -0.03 -4.56
C CYS A 5 15.51 0.56 -5.86
N PRO A 6 14.68 1.18 -6.72
CA PRO A 6 15.14 1.75 -7.99
C PRO A 6 16.05 2.97 -7.81
N LYS A 7 16.04 3.59 -6.61
CA LYS A 7 16.85 4.79 -6.30
C LYS A 7 18.25 4.46 -5.81
N CYS A 8 18.41 3.47 -4.93
CA CYS A 8 19.68 3.22 -4.25
C CYS A 8 20.11 1.75 -4.25
N GLY A 9 19.35 0.85 -4.88
CA GLY A 9 19.63 -0.59 -4.86
C GLY A 9 19.48 -1.24 -3.47
N GLY A 10 18.89 -0.56 -2.49
CA GLY A 10 18.62 -1.16 -1.18
C GLY A 10 17.42 -2.11 -1.23
N GLU A 11 17.36 -3.07 -0.30
CA GLU A 11 16.19 -3.95 -0.18
C GLU A 11 14.92 -3.16 0.19
N MET A 12 13.80 -3.51 -0.45
CA MET A 12 12.49 -2.97 -0.13
C MET A 12 11.70 -3.94 0.74
N LYS A 13 11.17 -3.43 1.85
CA LYS A 13 10.23 -4.15 2.71
C LYS A 13 8.81 -3.87 2.25
N SER A 14 7.99 -4.91 2.17
CA SER A 14 6.58 -4.82 1.80
C SER A 14 5.68 -4.99 3.01
N LEU A 15 4.62 -4.17 3.07
CA LEU A 15 3.54 -4.27 4.03
C LEU A 15 2.20 -4.18 3.29
N VAL A 16 1.40 -5.24 3.39
CA VAL A 16 0.03 -5.27 2.84
C VAL A 16 -0.96 -4.90 3.94
N ARG A 17 -1.87 -3.96 3.65
CA ARG A 17 -2.95 -3.56 4.55
C ARG A 17 -4.30 -3.68 3.86
N SER A 18 -5.19 -4.44 4.48
CA SER A 18 -6.60 -4.54 4.05
C SER A 18 -7.33 -3.22 4.25
N LEU A 19 -8.21 -2.86 3.31
CA LEU A 19 -9.14 -1.73 3.38
C LEU A 19 -10.49 -2.13 4.00
N SER A 20 -10.58 -3.33 4.58
CA SER A 20 -11.79 -3.83 5.25
C SER A 20 -12.08 -3.20 6.62
N ALA A 21 -11.22 -2.28 7.07
CA ALA A 21 -11.43 -1.58 8.33
C ALA A 21 -12.70 -0.71 8.29
N ARG A 22 -13.28 -0.49 9.46
CA ARG A 22 -14.48 0.33 9.65
C ARG A 22 -14.22 1.43 10.66
N VAL A 23 -14.83 2.59 10.44
CA VAL A 23 -14.85 3.72 11.38
C VAL A 23 -16.32 3.93 11.76
N GLY A 24 -16.73 3.36 12.90
CA GLY A 24 -18.14 3.26 13.28
C GLY A 24 -18.94 2.44 12.25
N PRO A 25 -20.08 2.95 11.74
CA PRO A 25 -20.87 2.23 10.74
C PRO A 25 -20.29 2.29 9.32
N PHE A 26 -19.31 3.16 9.07
CA PHE A 26 -18.78 3.41 7.74
C PHE A 26 -17.58 2.52 7.40
N SER A 27 -17.51 2.05 6.16
CA SER A 27 -16.35 1.35 5.63
C SER A 27 -15.24 2.35 5.31
N VAL A 28 -13.97 2.01 5.57
CA VAL A 28 -12.85 2.85 5.11
C VAL A 28 -12.90 3.02 3.58
N LYS A 29 -13.38 2.02 2.85
CA LYS A 29 -13.55 2.11 1.38
C LYS A 29 -14.49 3.25 0.97
N SER A 30 -15.56 3.54 1.72
CA SER A 30 -16.52 4.59 1.33
C SER A 30 -15.95 6.00 1.46
N PHE A 31 -14.83 6.17 2.16
CA PHE A 31 -14.12 7.46 2.24
C PHE A 31 -13.05 7.63 1.15
N LEU A 32 -12.77 6.59 0.36
CA LEU A 32 -11.81 6.68 -0.74
C LEU A 32 -12.49 7.26 -2.00
N PRO A 33 -11.73 7.94 -2.88
CA PRO A 33 -12.16 8.27 -4.23
C PRO A 33 -12.76 7.05 -4.95
N ALA A 34 -13.75 7.27 -5.82
CA ALA A 34 -14.54 6.22 -6.47
C ALA A 34 -13.67 5.20 -7.21
N GLU A 35 -12.60 5.67 -7.84
CA GLU A 35 -11.63 4.87 -8.60
C GLU A 35 -10.86 3.89 -7.71
N LEU A 36 -10.74 4.19 -6.42
CA LEU A 36 -10.00 3.38 -5.46
C LEU A 36 -10.88 2.41 -4.67
N GLN A 37 -12.21 2.51 -4.78
CA GLN A 37 -13.14 1.68 -4.03
C GLN A 37 -13.21 0.23 -4.54
N GLU A 38 -12.73 -0.05 -5.75
CA GLU A 38 -12.67 -1.42 -6.28
C GLU A 38 -11.59 -2.27 -5.60
N TYR A 39 -10.54 -1.66 -5.06
CA TYR A 39 -9.41 -2.37 -4.47
C TYR A 39 -9.70 -2.80 -3.04
N ASN A 40 -9.19 -3.96 -2.61
CA ASN A 40 -9.43 -4.49 -1.27
C ASN A 40 -8.25 -4.28 -0.32
N SER A 41 -7.06 -4.00 -0.83
CA SER A 41 -5.88 -3.73 -0.01
C SER A 41 -4.91 -2.79 -0.70
N ILE A 42 -3.99 -2.25 0.09
CA ILE A 42 -2.85 -1.48 -0.38
C ILE A 42 -1.56 -2.20 0.04
N GLU A 43 -0.65 -2.40 -0.90
CA GLU A 43 0.72 -2.81 -0.62
C GLU A 43 1.61 -1.56 -0.60
N VAL A 44 2.27 -1.35 0.53
CA VAL A 44 3.25 -0.29 0.71
C VAL A 44 4.63 -0.94 0.69
N ARG A 45 5.48 -0.55 -0.26
CA ARG A 45 6.88 -0.97 -0.31
C ARG A 45 7.77 0.19 0.08
N VAL A 46 8.64 0.00 1.07
CA VAL A 46 9.55 1.04 1.56
C VAL A 46 10.99 0.53 1.55
N CYS A 47 11.89 1.30 0.96
CA CYS A 47 13.32 1.04 1.03
C CYS A 47 13.84 1.35 2.44
N ALA A 48 14.48 0.37 3.07
CA ALA A 48 15.05 0.54 4.42
C ALA A 48 16.25 1.49 4.46
N VAL A 49 16.85 1.81 3.31
CA VAL A 49 18.07 2.63 3.23
C VAL A 49 17.75 4.10 2.96
N CYS A 50 17.02 4.39 1.86
CA CYS A 50 16.77 5.78 1.43
C CYS A 50 15.34 6.26 1.68
N GLY A 51 14.44 5.42 2.20
CA GLY A 51 13.05 5.76 2.45
C GLY A 51 12.17 5.89 1.21
N TYR A 52 12.69 5.58 0.01
CA TYR A 52 11.88 5.54 -1.21
C TYR A 52 10.68 4.59 -1.05
N MET A 53 9.50 5.05 -1.46
CA MET A 53 8.23 4.36 -1.24
C MET A 53 7.46 4.17 -2.54
N GLU A 54 6.87 2.99 -2.70
CA GLU A 54 5.91 2.65 -3.74
C GLU A 54 4.59 2.20 -3.11
N LEU A 55 3.48 2.56 -3.74
CA LEU A 55 2.12 2.20 -3.31
C LEU A 55 1.43 1.46 -4.43
N TYR A 56 0.92 0.27 -4.14
CA TYR A 56 0.19 -0.56 -5.09
C TYR A 56 -1.21 -0.86 -4.56
N TRP A 57 -2.21 -0.58 -5.37
CA TRP A 57 -3.60 -0.93 -5.07
C TRP A 57 -3.88 -2.35 -5.54
N LEU A 58 -4.33 -3.21 -4.62
CA LEU A 58 -4.56 -4.63 -4.88
C LEU A 58 -6.06 -4.92 -4.80
N ARG A 59 -6.57 -5.56 -5.85
CA ARG A 59 -7.98 -6.00 -5.93
C ARG A 59 -8.20 -7.23 -5.07
#